data_AF-A0A370KFG1-F1
#
_entry.id   AF-A0A370KFG1-F1
#
_cell.length_a   1.000
_cell.length_b   1.000
_cell.length_c   1.000
_cell.angle_alpha   90.00
_cell.angle_beta   90.00
_cell.angle_gamma   90.00
#
_symmetry.space_group_name_H-M   'P 1'
#
loop_
_entity.id
_entity.type
_entity.pdbx_description
1 polymer ?
#
loop_
_entity_poly.entity_id
_entity_poly.type
_entity_poly.pdbx_seq_one_letter_code
_entity_poly.pdbx_strand_id
1 'polypeptide(L)' 'MEQPSGDGPLKIKWDDVERTTIDGIFIVDGKSVLVSKSAIDVWRKRPDATFNTRTPLGDFDEKIDLVLWDQENPPSKP' A
#
# COMPACT_ATOMS: atom_id res chain seq x y z
N MET A 1 -19.52 16.28 -16.18
CA MET A 1 -19.67 15.10 -15.32
C MET A 1 -18.29 14.82 -14.76
N GLU A 2 -18.00 15.39 -13.60
CA GLU A 2 -16.77 15.14 -12.86
C GLU A 2 -16.85 13.71 -12.35
N GLN A 3 -16.01 12.83 -12.86
CA GLN A 3 -15.84 11.51 -12.28
C GLN A 3 -15.35 11.74 -10.84
N PRO A 4 -15.99 11.18 -9.80
CA PRO A 4 -15.35 11.11 -8.51
C PRO A 4 -14.21 10.09 -8.67
N SER A 5 -13.02 10.56 -9.05
CA SER A 5 -11.78 9.81 -8.94
C SER A 5 -11.46 9.64 -7.45
N GLY A 6 -12.32 8.90 -6.76
CA GLY A 6 -12.18 8.48 -5.37
C GLY A 6 -11.35 7.21 -5.24
N ASP A 7 -10.70 6.73 -6.30
CA ASP A 7 -9.71 5.66 -6.21
C ASP A 7 -8.34 6.30 -5.95
N GLY A 8 -8.23 6.98 -4.80
CA GLY A 8 -6.93 7.30 -4.23
C GLY A 8 -6.25 6.00 -3.79
N PRO A 9 -4.91 5.97 -3.70
CA PRO A 9 -4.21 4.78 -3.21
C PRO A 9 -4.74 4.40 -1.81
N LEU A 10 -5.18 3.14 -1.67
CA LEU A 10 -5.59 2.58 -0.39
C LEU A 10 -4.38 2.59 0.55
N LYS A 11 -4.60 3.07 1.76
CA LYS A 11 -3.59 3.17 2.81
C LYS A 11 -3.64 1.92 3.67
N ILE A 12 -2.55 1.14 3.66
CA ILE A 12 -2.43 -0.12 4.37
C ILE A 12 -1.53 0.09 5.59
N LYS A 13 -2.04 -0.24 6.77
CA LYS A 13 -1.29 -0.29 8.03
C LYS A 13 -0.98 -1.75 8.37
N TRP A 14 -0.07 -1.95 9.32
CA TRP A 14 0.26 -3.30 9.76
C TRP A 14 -0.93 -4.03 10.39
N ASP A 15 -1.82 -3.28 11.03
CA ASP A 15 -3.01 -3.80 11.70
C ASP A 15 -4.05 -4.32 10.69
N ASP A 16 -4.15 -3.69 9.51
CA ASP A 16 -5.07 -4.12 8.43
C ASP A 16 -4.73 -5.51 7.88
N VAL A 17 -3.48 -5.95 8.03
CA VAL A 17 -2.99 -7.27 7.63
C VAL A 17 -2.69 -8.16 8.85
N GLU A 18 -3.41 -7.95 9.95
CA GLU A 18 -3.34 -8.73 11.18
C GLU A 18 -1.91 -8.87 11.75
N ARG A 19 -1.10 -7.81 11.57
CA ARG A 19 0.31 -7.79 11.95
C ARG A 19 1.11 -8.96 11.37
N THR A 20 0.85 -9.28 10.11
CA THR A 20 1.51 -10.38 9.42
C THR A 20 3.03 -10.34 9.58
N THR A 21 3.59 -11.53 9.77
CA THR A 21 5.04 -11.75 9.85
C THR A 21 5.57 -12.50 8.64
N ILE A 22 4.69 -12.88 7.71
CA ILE A 22 4.98 -13.59 6.47
C ILE A 22 4.63 -12.72 5.27
N ASP A 23 5.45 -12.82 4.22
CA ASP A 23 5.13 -12.21 2.94
C ASP A 23 4.02 -12.99 2.22
N GLY A 24 3.17 -12.28 1.48
CA GLY A 24 2.00 -12.88 0.84
C GLY A 24 0.98 -11.87 0.36
N ILE A 25 -0.12 -12.38 -0.20
CA ILE A 25 -1.26 -11.57 -0.65
C ILE A 25 -2.31 -11.56 0.45
N PHE A 26 -2.74 -10.37 0.86
CA PHE A 26 -3.74 -10.13 1.90
C PHE A 26 -4.93 -9.38 1.31
N ILE A 27 -6.13 -9.70 1.76
CA ILE A 27 -7.33 -8.99 1.32
C ILE A 27 -7.59 -7.85 2.29
N VAL A 28 -7.40 -6.61 1.84
CA VAL A 28 -7.68 -5.41 2.62
C VAL A 28 -8.71 -4.57 1.88
N ASP A 29 -9.81 -4.26 2.54
CA ASP A 29 -10.95 -3.52 1.95
C ASP A 29 -11.46 -4.15 0.63
N GLY A 30 -11.40 -5.48 0.53
CA GLY A 30 -11.78 -6.23 -0.67
C GLY A 30 -10.76 -6.19 -1.82
N LYS A 31 -9.59 -5.58 -1.62
CA LYS A 31 -8.49 -5.52 -2.60
C LYS A 31 -7.35 -6.47 -2.23
N SER A 32 -6.78 -7.14 -3.22
CA SER A 32 -5.63 -8.06 -3.06
C SER A 32 -4.32 -7.27 -2.97
N VAL A 33 -3.72 -7.22 -1.78
CA VAL A 33 -2.52 -6.46 -1.47
C VAL A 33 -1.33 -7.40 -1.26
N LEU A 34 -0.27 -7.23 -2.05
CA LEU A 34 0.98 -7.97 -1.89
C LEU A 34 1.85 -7.33 -0.81
N VAL A 35 1.89 -7.97 0.35
CA VAL A 35 2.79 -7.61 1.44
C VAL A 35 4.12 -8.30 1.24
N SER A 36 5.15 -7.52 0.92
CA SER A 36 6.52 -8.01 0.83
C SER A 36 7.21 -8.01 2.19
N LYS A 37 8.22 -8.86 2.36
CA LYS A 37 9.05 -8.91 3.58
C LYS A 37 9.67 -7.56 3.96
N SER A 38 10.00 -6.72 2.97
CA SER A 38 10.47 -5.36 3.20
C SER A 38 9.44 -4.47 3.89
N ALA A 39 8.16 -4.60 3.53
CA ALA A 39 7.07 -3.86 4.19
C ALA A 39 6.90 -4.31 5.65
N ILE A 40 7.01 -5.62 5.89
CA ILE A 40 6.97 -6.21 7.24
C ILE A 40 8.16 -5.72 8.09
N ASP A 41 9.36 -5.65 7.52
CA ASP A 41 10.54 -5.15 8.24
C ASP A 41 10.38 -3.66 8.63
N VAL A 42 9.81 -2.85 7.73
CA VAL A 42 9.48 -1.46 8.03
C VAL A 42 8.43 -1.38 9.12
N TRP A 43 7.35 -2.16 9.08
CA TRP A 43 6.34 -2.18 10.13
C TRP A 43 6.89 -2.66 11.48
N ARG A 44 7.82 -3.62 11.48
CA ARG A 44 8.52 -4.04 12.72
C ARG A 44 9.32 -2.91 13.34
N LYS A 45 9.93 -2.03 12.53
CA LYS A 45 10.69 -0.87 13.00
C LYS A 45 9.79 0.34 13.32
N ARG A 46 8.71 0.50 12.56
CA ARG A 46 7.75 1.61 12.60
C ARG A 46 6.33 1.04 12.46
N PRO A 47 5.69 0.62 13.56
CA PRO A 47 4.37 -0.01 13.51
C PRO A 47 3.28 0.93 12.97
N ASP A 48 3.48 2.25 13.07
CA ASP A 48 2.62 3.29 12.52
C ASP A 48 2.87 3.60 11.03
N ALA A 49 3.84 2.92 10.39
CA ALA A 49 4.12 3.12 8.97
C ALA A 49 2.89 2.76 8.12
N THR A 50 2.61 3.58 7.12
CA THR A 50 1.47 3.37 6.21
C THR A 50 1.98 3.23 4.79
N PHE A 51 1.49 2.23 4.08
CA PHE A 51 1.85 1.96 2.70
C PHE A 51 0.70 2.36 1.78
N ASN A 52 1.03 2.91 0.63
CA ASN A 52 0.04 3.16 -0.41
C ASN A 52 0.01 1.98 -1.37
N THR A 53 -1.18 1.50 -1.68
CA THR A 53 -1.40 0.58 -2.79
C THR A 53 -1.19 1.32 -4.10
N ARG A 54 -0.30 0.85 -4.96
CA ARG A 54 -0.26 1.30 -6.35
C ARG A 54 -1.07 0.30 -7.18
N THR A 55 -2.30 0.64 -7.54
CA THR A 55 -3.05 -0.13 -8.54
C THR A 55 -2.32 0.00 -9.88
N PRO A 56 -1.88 -1.10 -10.51
CA PRO A 56 -1.43 -1.03 -11.89
C PRO A 56 -2.66 -0.71 -12.75
N LEU A 57 -2.65 0.47 -13.39
CA LEU A 57 -3.57 0.84 -14.46
C LEU A 57 -3.26 -0.05 -15.68
N GLY A 58 -3.72 -1.30 -15.67
CA GLY A 58 -3.51 -2.22 -16.79
C GLY A 58 -3.68 -3.68 -16.41
N ASP A 59 -4.85 -4.20 -16.76
CA ASP A 59 -5.15 -5.58 -17.18
C ASP A 59 -4.49 -6.78 -16.45
N PHE A 60 -5.34 -7.50 -15.71
CA PHE A 60 -5.44 -8.97 -15.61
C PHE A 60 -4.48 -9.81 -14.74
N ASP A 61 -3.65 -9.23 -13.89
CA ASP A 61 -3.05 -9.97 -12.76
C ASP A 61 -2.90 -9.03 -11.55
N GLU A 62 -3.99 -8.89 -10.78
CA GLU A 62 -4.17 -7.89 -9.70
C GLU A 62 -3.25 -8.12 -8.49
N LYS A 63 -1.96 -7.86 -8.66
CA LYS A 63 -1.00 -7.75 -7.56
C LYS A 63 -0.76 -6.27 -7.28
N ILE A 64 -1.32 -5.80 -6.19
CA ILE A 64 -1.09 -4.45 -5.69
C ILE A 64 0.18 -4.47 -4.85
N ASP A 65 1.24 -3.84 -5.33
CA ASP A 65 2.49 -3.73 -4.59
C ASP A 65 2.39 -2.64 -3.50
N LEU A 66 2.91 -2.94 -2.31
CA LEU A 66 2.99 -1.99 -1.20
C LEU A 66 4.17 -1.03 -1.40
N VAL A 67 3.86 0.21 -1.76
CA VAL A 67 4.87 1.27 -1.82
C VAL A 67 4.89 2.01 -0.49
N LEU A 68 6.06 2.00 0.19
CA LEU A 68 6.24 2.78 1.41
C LEU A 68 6.02 4.25 1.09
N TRP A 69 5.03 4.86 1.74
CA TRP A 69 4.89 6.30 1.68
C TRP A 69 5.88 6.90 2.67
N ASP A 70 7.11 7.04 2.22
CA ASP A 70 8.06 7.86 2.93
C ASP A 70 7.72 9.32 2.64
N GLN A 71 7.52 10.09 3.71
CA GLN A 71 7.11 11.49 3.70
C GLN A 71 8.26 12.42 3.25
N GLU A 72 9.07 12.00 2.27
CA GLU A 72 10.23 12.73 1.75
C GLU A 72 10.17 12.84 0.22
N ASN A 73 9.17 13.58 -0.26
CA ASN A 73 9.30 14.40 -1.47
C ASN A 73 8.20 15.47 -1.43
N PRO A 74 8.39 16.60 -0.69
CA PRO A 74 7.67 17.80 -1.07
C PRO A 74 7.99 18.07 -2.55
N PRO A 75 7.02 18.49 -3.38
CA PRO A 75 7.32 18.89 -4.74
C PRO A 75 8.39 19.99 -4.67
N SER A 76 9.59 19.71 -5.16
CA SER A 76 10.61 20.73 -5.39
C SER A 76 9.98 21.72 -6.38
N LYS A 77 9.43 22.79 -5.81
CA LYS A 77 8.84 23.89 -6.56
C LYS A 77 9.98 24.52 -7.39
N PRO A 78 9.74 24.79 -8.69
CA PRO A 78 10.72 25.45 -9.55
C PRO A 78 11.10 26.85 -9.05
#